data_AF-A0A924A5I8-F1
#
_entry.id   AF-A0A924A5I8-F1
#
_cell.length_a   1.000
_cell.length_b   1.000
_cell.length_c   1.000
_cell.angle_alpha   90.00
_cell.angle_beta   90.00
_cell.angle_gamma   90.00
#
_symmetry.space_group_name_H-M   'P 1'
#
loop_
_entity.id
_entity.type
_entity.pdbx_description
1 polymer ?
#
loop_
_entity_poly.entity_id
_entity_poly.type
_entity_poly.pdbx_seq_one_letter_code
_entity_poly.pdbx_strand_id
1 'polypeptide(L)'
;MKTITLTIALLVSTRAWSATETTVQPAPKTYSFAFKTIKEPIRAVASSKDEAFKLAAKVCFNQLTGGKYPGEEKGLDIIDICANPKM
;
A
#
# COMPACT_ATOMS: atom_id res chain seq x y z
N MET A 1 10.79 72.63 -1.32
CA MET A 1 10.44 71.65 -2.35
C MET A 1 10.96 70.30 -1.91
N LYS A 2 10.09 69.35 -1.57
CA LYS A 2 10.47 67.98 -1.18
C LYS A 2 9.63 67.00 -1.99
N THR A 3 10.34 66.08 -2.63
CA THR A 3 9.92 65.15 -3.67
C THR A 3 9.04 64.01 -3.16
N ILE A 4 8.16 63.58 -4.06
CA ILE A 4 7.17 62.49 -3.95
C ILE A 4 7.84 61.14 -4.28
N THR A 5 7.47 60.07 -3.57
CA THR A 5 7.64 58.66 -4.00
C THR A 5 6.54 57.84 -3.31
N LEU A 6 5.35 57.69 -3.91
CA LEU A 6 4.90 56.65 -4.85
C LEU A 6 4.80 55.24 -4.25
N THR A 7 3.58 54.94 -3.80
CA THR A 7 3.06 53.67 -3.29
C THR A 7 2.99 52.61 -4.38
N ILE A 8 3.53 51.40 -4.15
CA ILE A 8 3.23 50.22 -4.98
C ILE A 8 3.01 49.02 -4.05
N ALA A 9 1.74 48.64 -3.87
CA ALA A 9 1.36 47.37 -3.25
C ALA A 9 0.67 46.52 -4.32
N LEU A 10 1.45 45.69 -5.01
CA LEU A 10 0.97 44.71 -5.98
C LEU A 10 0.67 43.39 -5.26
N LEU A 11 -0.60 43.22 -4.85
CA LEU A 11 -1.14 41.95 -4.36
C LEU A 11 -1.49 41.07 -5.57
N VAL A 12 -0.58 40.20 -5.99
CA VAL A 12 -0.86 39.15 -6.96
C VAL A 12 -1.43 37.95 -6.21
N SER A 13 -2.75 37.85 -6.17
CA SER A 13 -3.46 36.68 -5.65
C SER A 13 -3.51 35.58 -6.71
N THR A 14 -2.53 34.67 -6.69
CA THR A 14 -2.56 33.46 -7.51
C THR A 14 -3.63 32.52 -6.96
N ARG A 15 -4.77 32.43 -7.67
CA ARG A 15 -5.76 31.38 -7.44
C ARG A 15 -5.16 30.06 -7.92
N ALA A 16 -4.67 29.24 -6.98
CA ALA A 16 -4.28 27.87 -7.26
C ALA A 16 -5.53 27.07 -7.64
N TRP A 17 -5.63 26.71 -8.92
CA TRP A 17 -6.64 25.79 -9.43
C TRP A 17 -6.34 24.42 -8.83
N SER A 18 -7.13 24.01 -7.84
CA SER A 18 -7.11 22.63 -7.36
C SER A 18 -7.76 21.75 -8.43
N ALA A 19 -6.94 21.18 -9.31
CA ALA A 19 -7.36 20.03 -10.11
C ALA A 19 -7.61 18.88 -9.12
N THR A 20 -8.87 18.66 -8.78
CA THR A 20 -9.27 17.46 -8.05
C THR A 20 -9.15 16.31 -9.04
N GLU A 21 -7.97 15.70 -9.12
CA GLU A 21 -7.83 14.40 -9.76
C GLU A 21 -8.77 13.44 -9.03
N THR A 22 -9.92 13.19 -9.66
CA THR A 22 -10.82 12.12 -9.24
C THR A 22 -10.07 10.83 -9.55
N THR A 23 -9.27 10.40 -8.59
CA THR A 23 -8.68 9.07 -8.61
C THR A 23 -9.85 8.10 -8.50
N VAL A 24 -10.25 7.53 -9.65
CA VAL A 24 -11.20 6.42 -9.69
C VAL A 24 -10.48 5.26 -9.00
N GLN A 25 -10.61 5.16 -7.68
CA GLN A 25 -10.08 4.04 -6.94
C GLN A 25 -10.79 2.78 -7.45
N PRO A 26 -10.05 1.80 -7.98
CA PRO A 26 -10.66 0.58 -8.47
C PRO A 26 -11.42 -0.08 -7.33
N ALA A 27 -12.67 -0.47 -7.60
CA ALA A 27 -13.52 -1.11 -6.61
C ALA A 27 -12.80 -2.34 -6.02
N PRO A 28 -12.90 -2.55 -4.69
CA PRO A 28 -12.21 -3.65 -4.03
C PRO A 28 -12.67 -4.99 -4.60
N LYS A 29 -11.69 -5.85 -4.93
CA LYS A 29 -11.91 -7.21 -5.43
C LYS A 29 -11.37 -8.23 -4.43
N THR A 30 -12.01 -9.39 -4.40
CA THR A 30 -11.54 -10.53 -3.60
C THR A 30 -10.55 -11.36 -4.41
N TYR A 31 -9.37 -11.57 -3.87
CA TYR A 31 -8.33 -12.43 -4.42
C TYR A 31 -8.10 -13.62 -3.49
N SER A 32 -7.72 -14.77 -4.05
CA SER A 32 -7.46 -16.01 -3.31
C SER A 32 -6.05 -16.50 -3.64
N PHE A 33 -5.28 -16.82 -2.60
CA PHE A 33 -3.88 -17.26 -2.73
C PHE A 33 -3.68 -18.59 -2.00
N ALA A 34 -3.16 -19.59 -2.71
CA ALA A 34 -2.81 -20.89 -2.13
C ALA A 34 -1.31 -20.93 -1.83
N PHE A 35 -0.92 -20.94 -0.56
CA PHE A 35 0.49 -21.03 -0.17
C PHE A 35 0.92 -22.47 0.02
N LYS A 36 2.22 -22.75 -0.16
CA LYS A 36 2.78 -24.06 0.18
C LYS A 36 2.51 -24.32 1.67
N THR A 37 2.14 -25.54 2.05
CA THR A 37 1.91 -25.93 3.47
C THR A 37 0.63 -25.41 4.13
N ILE A 38 0.03 -24.30 3.66
CA ILE A 38 -1.28 -23.85 4.14
C ILE A 38 -2.38 -24.65 3.45
N LYS A 39 -3.24 -25.31 4.24
CA LYS A 39 -4.31 -26.17 3.71
C LYS A 39 -5.39 -25.38 2.97
N GLU A 40 -5.78 -24.24 3.52
CA GLU A 40 -6.87 -23.42 2.99
C GLU A 40 -6.34 -22.17 2.28
N PRO A 41 -6.89 -21.81 1.11
CA PRO A 41 -6.52 -20.57 0.43
C PRO A 41 -6.80 -19.35 1.30
N ILE A 42 -5.84 -18.42 1.35
CA ILE A 42 -6.01 -17.15 2.05
C ILE A 42 -6.68 -16.17 1.09
N ARG A 43 -7.83 -15.66 1.50
CA ARG A 43 -8.60 -14.65 0.75
C ARG A 43 -8.29 -13.26 1.27
N ALA A 44 -8.02 -12.33 0.36
CA ALA A 44 -7.77 -10.93 0.67
C ALA A 44 -8.59 -10.03 -0.24
N VAL A 45 -9.18 -8.98 0.34
CA VAL A 45 -9.94 -7.97 -0.39
C VAL A 45 -9.05 -6.74 -0.54
N ALA A 46 -8.80 -6.31 -1.77
CA ALA A 46 -7.98 -5.14 -2.04
C ALA A 46 -8.30 -4.50 -3.39
N SER A 47 -7.76 -3.29 -3.61
CA SER A 47 -7.91 -2.54 -4.85
C SER A 47 -7.08 -3.14 -6.00
N SER A 48 -6.00 -3.85 -5.67
CA SER A 48 -5.08 -4.49 -6.61
C SER A 48 -4.65 -5.88 -6.14
N LYS A 49 -4.21 -6.71 -7.10
CA LYS A 49 -3.67 -8.04 -6.80
C LYS A 49 -2.44 -7.96 -5.90
N ASP A 50 -1.57 -6.98 -6.11
CA ASP A 50 -0.33 -6.80 -5.34
C ASP A 50 -0.61 -6.43 -3.88
N GLU A 51 -1.59 -5.55 -3.65
CA GLU A 51 -2.04 -5.21 -2.31
C GLU A 51 -2.67 -6.43 -1.62
N ALA A 52 -3.54 -7.17 -2.33
CA ALA A 52 -4.14 -8.39 -1.81
C ALA A 52 -3.08 -9.46 -1.49
N PHE A 53 -2.04 -9.57 -2.33
CA PHE A 53 -0.93 -10.49 -2.13
C PHE A 53 -0.15 -10.15 -0.86
N LYS A 54 0.20 -8.87 -0.64
CA LYS A 54 0.88 -8.43 0.60
C LYS A 54 0.07 -8.76 1.85
N LEU A 55 -1.25 -8.56 1.81
CA LEU A 55 -2.15 -8.93 2.90
C LEU A 55 -2.15 -10.44 3.14
N ALA A 56 -2.29 -11.23 2.08
CA ALA A 56 -2.31 -12.68 2.16
C ALA A 56 -0.97 -13.26 2.65
N ALA A 57 0.16 -12.74 2.18
CA ALA A 57 1.50 -13.14 2.61
C ALA A 57 1.73 -12.83 4.10
N LYS A 58 1.23 -11.69 4.58
CA LYS A 58 1.28 -11.35 6.02
C LYS A 58 0.49 -12.33 6.87
N VAL A 59 -0.70 -12.75 6.40
CA VAL A 59 -1.51 -13.77 7.08
C VAL A 59 -0.78 -15.12 7.07
N CYS A 60 -0.21 -15.53 5.93
CA CYS A 60 0.61 -16.74 5.80
C CYS A 60 1.75 -16.75 6.83
N PHE A 61 2.53 -15.66 6.89
CA PHE A 61 3.63 -15.53 7.84
C PHE A 61 3.14 -15.63 9.29
N ASN A 62 2.06 -14.93 9.63
CA ASN A 62 1.48 -14.99 10.98
C ASN A 62 0.96 -16.38 11.35
N GLN A 63 0.37 -17.12 10.42
CA GLN A 63 -0.09 -18.49 10.68
C GLN A 63 1.06 -19.44 10.98
N LEU A 64 2.20 -19.29 10.28
CA LEU A 64 3.37 -20.15 10.46
C LEU A 64 4.21 -19.78 11.68
N THR A 65 4.20 -18.50 12.08
CA THR A 65 5.01 -18.00 13.18
C THR A 65 4.26 -17.81 14.49
N GLY A 66 2.93 -17.82 14.45
CA GLY A 66 2.11 -17.39 15.58
C GLY A 66 2.34 -15.93 15.98
N GLY A 67 2.81 -15.09 15.03
CA GLY A 67 3.13 -13.68 15.27
C GLY A 67 4.43 -13.43 16.02
N LYS A 68 5.29 -14.45 16.20
CA LYS A 68 6.60 -14.33 16.87
C LYS A 68 7.74 -14.38 15.87
N TYR A 69 8.91 -13.85 16.24
CA TYR A 69 10.10 -13.98 15.41
C TYR A 69 10.57 -15.45 15.41
N PRO A 70 10.64 -16.13 14.25
CA PRO A 70 10.98 -17.56 14.19
C PRO A 70 12.49 -17.86 14.24
N GLY A 71 13.34 -16.83 14.23
CA GLY A 71 14.78 -16.95 13.99
C GLY A 71 15.12 -16.84 12.50
N GLU A 72 16.40 -16.63 12.17
CA GLU A 72 16.84 -16.36 10.79
C GLU A 72 16.64 -17.56 9.87
N GLU A 73 17.14 -18.74 10.25
CA GLU A 73 17.07 -19.97 9.46
C GLU A 73 15.62 -20.34 9.12
N LYS A 74 14.76 -20.44 10.14
CA LYS A 74 13.32 -20.72 9.94
C LYS A 74 12.60 -19.58 9.23
N GLY A 75 13.07 -18.34 9.40
CA GLY A 75 12.52 -17.17 8.74
C GLY A 75 12.64 -17.26 7.23
N LEU A 76 13.79 -17.73 6.72
CA LEU A 76 14.01 -17.91 5.29
C LEU A 76 13.07 -18.98 4.69
N ASP A 77 12.91 -20.13 5.36
CA ASP A 77 11.97 -21.17 4.93
C ASP A 77 10.53 -20.66 4.87
N ILE A 78 10.11 -19.88 5.88
CA ILE A 78 8.77 -19.29 5.93
C ILE A 78 8.59 -18.24 4.83
N ILE A 79 9.60 -17.42 4.54
CA ILE A 79 9.57 -16.45 3.45
C ILE A 79 9.38 -17.18 2.12
N ASP A 80 10.12 -18.26 1.86
CA ASP A 80 9.97 -19.04 0.62
C ASP A 80 8.56 -19.62 0.45
N ILE A 81 7.93 -20.02 1.55
CA ILE A 81 6.53 -20.48 1.56
C ILE A 81 5.55 -19.34 1.22
N CYS A 82 5.72 -18.17 1.85
CA CYS A 82 4.75 -17.07 1.78
C CYS A 82 5.03 -16.06 0.65
N ALA A 83 6.19 -16.08 0.02
CA ALA A 83 6.55 -15.20 -1.10
C ALA A 83 6.11 -15.77 -2.46
N ASN A 84 5.85 -17.08 -2.56
CA ASN A 84 5.52 -17.74 -3.82
C ASN A 84 4.29 -18.65 -3.69
N PRO A 85 3.07 -18.08 -3.71
CA PRO A 85 1.84 -18.87 -3.69
C PRO A 85 1.76 -19.71 -4.98
N LYS A 86 1.29 -20.96 -4.84
CA LYS A 86 0.94 -21.78 -6.00
C LYS A 86 -0.28 -21.14 -6.68
N MET A 87 -0.13 -20.84 -7.97
CA MET A 87 -1.22 -20.36 -8.81
C MET A 87 -2.26 -21.45 -9.03
#